data_AF-E9EKP0-F1
#
_entry.id   AF-E9EKP0-F1
#
_cell.length_a   1.000
_cell.length_b   1.000
_cell.length_c   1.000
_cell.angle_alpha   90.00
_cell.angle_beta   90.00
_cell.angle_gamma   90.00
#
_symmetry.space_group_name_H-M   'P 1'
#
loop_
_entity.id
_entity.type
_entity.pdbx_description
1 polymer ?
#
loop_
_entity_poly.entity_id
_entity_poly.type
_entity_poly.pdbx_seq_one_letter_code
_entity_poly.pdbx_strand_id
1 'polypeptide(L)'
;MAKSSRSSTRKENNRRKAASVFSPAEVARNERLSAKLLELARQPKPESSDVNMDANASEDVAEEVDSAQAGDDTGMEIDSKPSKSRIGKKRIDKRKQKKSSIVFAKYSDKAAKKKKGSR
;
A
#
# COMPACT_ATOMS: atom_id res chain seq x y z
N MET A 1 -28.88 9.38 8.89
CA MET A 1 -28.04 8.22 9.25
C MET A 1 -26.57 8.56 9.11
N ALA A 2 -25.75 8.33 10.12
CA ALA A 2 -24.30 8.45 9.99
C ALA A 2 -23.77 7.41 8.98
N LYS A 3 -22.74 7.79 8.21
CA LYS A 3 -22.05 6.85 7.33
C LYS A 3 -21.25 5.85 8.17
N SER A 4 -21.20 4.58 7.78
CA SER A 4 -20.34 3.58 8.44
C SER A 4 -18.85 3.88 8.25
N SER A 5 -18.00 3.38 9.14
CA SER A 5 -16.52 3.43 9.01
C SER A 5 -16.02 2.84 7.69
N ARG A 6 -16.69 1.79 7.18
CA ARG A 6 -16.38 1.14 5.90
C ARG A 6 -16.97 1.84 4.67
N SER A 7 -17.68 2.94 4.83
CA SER A 7 -18.24 3.69 3.70
C SER A 7 -17.14 4.17 2.75
N SER A 8 -17.33 3.96 1.45
CA SER A 8 -16.36 4.34 0.41
C SER A 8 -16.00 5.83 0.46
N THR A 9 -16.98 6.70 0.70
CA THR A 9 -16.78 8.15 0.81
C THR A 9 -15.82 8.51 1.95
N ARG A 10 -15.95 7.87 3.12
CA ARG A 10 -15.05 8.12 4.26
C ARG A 10 -13.63 7.63 3.98
N LYS A 11 -13.49 6.43 3.42
CA LYS A 11 -12.18 5.87 3.03
C LYS A 11 -11.45 6.75 2.02
N GLU A 12 -12.17 7.24 1.01
CA GLU A 12 -11.61 8.13 -0.01
C GLU A 12 -11.08 9.43 0.59
N ASN A 13 -11.86 10.06 1.47
CA ASN A 13 -11.45 11.30 2.14
C ASN A 13 -10.23 11.08 3.05
N ASN A 14 -10.22 9.99 3.82
CA ASN A 14 -9.10 9.65 4.70
C ASN A 14 -7.82 9.38 3.90
N ARG A 15 -7.91 8.70 2.75
CA ARG A 15 -6.75 8.49 1.87
C ARG A 15 -6.17 9.81 1.37
N ARG A 16 -7.02 10.77 1.01
CA ARG A 16 -6.56 12.11 0.59
C ARG A 16 -5.86 12.84 1.74
N LYS A 17 -6.44 12.83 2.94
CA LYS A 17 -5.82 13.42 4.14
C LYS A 17 -4.48 12.77 4.48
N ALA A 18 -4.38 11.45 4.36
CA ALA A 18 -3.14 10.72 4.54
C ALA A 18 -2.07 11.19 3.56
N ALA A 19 -2.40 11.33 2.27
CA ALA A 19 -1.46 11.76 1.25
C ALA A 19 -1.03 13.24 1.40
N SER A 20 -1.96 14.14 1.73
CA SER A 20 -1.69 15.58 1.71
C SER A 20 -1.24 16.16 3.05
N VAL A 21 -1.72 15.62 4.17
CA VAL A 21 -1.48 16.19 5.50
C VAL A 21 -0.57 15.30 6.32
N PHE A 22 -0.92 14.02 6.47
CA PHE A 22 -0.24 13.17 7.44
C PHE A 22 1.09 12.63 6.93
N SER A 23 1.16 12.16 5.67
CA SER A 23 2.39 11.61 5.10
C SER A 23 3.53 12.63 5.03
N PRO A 24 3.33 13.87 4.54
CA PRO A 24 4.41 14.87 4.52
C PRO A 24 4.87 15.27 5.93
N ALA A 25 3.94 15.37 6.90
CA ALA A 25 4.28 15.71 8.28
C ALA A 25 5.09 14.61 8.97
N GLU A 26 4.76 13.34 8.72
CA GLU A 26 5.51 12.19 9.22
C GLU A 26 6.90 12.09 8.59
N VAL A 27 7.02 12.35 7.28
CA VAL A 27 8.32 12.40 6.60
C VAL A 27 9.22 13.49 7.20
N ALA A 28 8.72 14.72 7.35
CA ALA A 28 9.48 15.81 7.97
C ALA A 28 9.88 15.51 9.43
N ARG A 29 9.05 14.76 10.18
CA ARG A 29 9.40 14.31 11.53
C ARG A 29 10.53 13.28 11.48
N ASN A 30 10.46 12.33 10.57
CA ASN A 30 11.49 11.29 10.41
C ASN A 30 12.83 11.88 9.98
N GLU A 31 12.83 12.85 9.08
CA GLU A 31 14.02 13.60 8.65
C GLU A 31 14.68 14.35 9.83
N ARG A 32 13.89 14.98 10.70
CA ARG A 32 14.42 15.64 11.91
C ARG A 32 15.02 14.64 12.90
N LEU A 33 14.35 13.51 13.10
CA LEU A 33 14.84 12.48 14.01
C LEU A 33 16.11 11.81 13.48
N SER A 34 16.18 11.52 12.17
CA SER A 34 17.39 10.95 11.57
C SER A 34 18.57 11.93 11.65
N ALA A 35 18.35 13.22 11.41
CA ALA A 35 19.38 14.25 11.60
C ALA A 35 19.91 14.28 13.04
N LYS A 36 19.01 14.24 14.04
CA LYS A 36 19.39 14.20 15.45
C LYS A 36 20.18 12.93 15.81
N LEU A 37 19.80 11.78 15.28
CA LEU A 37 20.52 10.53 15.52
C LEU A 37 21.92 10.56 14.90
N LEU A 38 22.08 11.13 13.70
CA LEU A 38 23.39 11.31 13.08
C LEU A 38 24.26 12.31 13.84
N GLU A 39 23.67 13.37 14.38
CA GLU A 39 24.38 14.32 15.26
C GLU A 39 24.90 13.62 16.51
N LEU A 40 24.07 12.82 17.20
CA LEU A 40 24.49 12.04 18.37
C LEU A 40 25.58 11.01 18.03
N ALA A 41 25.48 10.36 16.87
CA ALA A 41 26.50 9.40 16.44
C ALA A 41 27.85 10.06 16.12
N ARG A 42 27.85 11.34 15.71
CA ARG A 42 29.07 12.13 15.46
C ARG A 42 29.68 12.69 16.73
N GLN A 43 28.92 12.81 17.81
CA GLN A 43 29.48 13.25 19.08
C GLN A 43 30.54 12.24 19.54
N PRO A 44 31.71 12.70 20.03
CA PRO A 44 32.68 11.80 20.61
C PRO A 44 32.00 11.03 21.74
N LYS A 45 32.25 9.72 21.80
CA LYS A 45 31.71 8.87 22.85
C LYS A 45 32.00 9.56 24.19
N PRO A 46 30.97 9.92 24.97
CA PRO A 46 31.20 10.57 26.25
C PRO A 46 32.10 9.68 27.09
N GLU A 47 33.07 10.27 27.78
CA GLU A 47 33.91 9.60 28.79
C GLU A 47 32.99 8.74 29.66
N SER A 48 33.14 7.43 29.54
CA SER A 48 32.35 6.45 30.28
C SER A 48 32.70 6.62 31.76
N SER A 49 31.88 7.32 32.52
CA SER A 49 31.86 7.15 33.97
C SER A 49 31.43 5.71 34.23
N ASP A 50 32.39 4.89 34.65
CA ASP A 50 32.24 3.50 35.09
C ASP A 50 30.94 3.29 35.88
N VAL A 51 29.92 2.78 35.20
CA VAL A 51 28.92 1.92 35.81
C VAL A 51 28.84 0.70 34.89
N ASN A 52 29.67 -0.27 35.23
CA ASN A 52 29.70 -1.61 34.68
C ASN A 52 28.29 -2.22 34.61
N MET A 53 27.84 -2.54 33.40
CA MET A 53 26.98 -3.70 33.14
C MET A 53 27.66 -4.51 32.04
N ASP A 54 28.60 -5.35 32.47
CA ASP A 54 29.24 -6.52 31.84
C ASP A 54 29.10 -6.66 30.31
N ALA A 55 30.13 -6.40 29.52
CA ALA A 55 31.29 -7.27 29.28
C ALA A 55 30.95 -8.64 28.66
N ASN A 56 30.82 -8.67 27.33
CA ASN A 56 31.36 -9.76 26.51
C ASN A 56 31.98 -9.16 25.24
N ALA A 57 33.30 -9.01 25.31
CA ALA A 57 34.22 -8.82 24.20
C ALA A 57 34.02 -9.94 23.14
N SER A 58 34.33 -9.77 21.87
CA SER A 58 35.57 -9.21 21.33
C SER A 58 35.38 -8.90 19.85
N GLU A 59 35.82 -7.71 19.43
CA GLU A 59 36.23 -7.48 18.05
C GLU A 59 37.72 -7.87 17.92
N ASP A 60 38.03 -8.44 16.76
CA ASP A 60 39.31 -8.42 16.05
C ASP A 60 40.08 -9.76 15.93
N VAL A 61 39.67 -10.60 14.97
CA VAL A 61 40.58 -11.38 14.10
C VAL A 61 39.87 -11.55 12.74
N ALA A 62 40.34 -10.85 11.71
CA ALA A 62 40.11 -11.25 10.33
C ALA A 62 41.13 -12.35 9.96
N GLU A 63 40.65 -13.52 9.54
CA GLU A 63 41.28 -14.50 8.62
C GLU A 63 40.19 -15.54 8.30
N GLU A 64 40.02 -15.87 7.02
CA GLU A 64 39.09 -16.89 6.54
C GLU A 64 39.48 -18.29 7.07
N VAL A 65 38.51 -19.21 7.28
CA VAL A 65 38.32 -20.45 6.51
C VAL A 65 37.05 -21.16 7.03
N ASP A 66 36.28 -21.63 6.06
CA ASP A 66 35.10 -22.47 6.01
C ASP A 66 34.85 -23.54 7.11
N SER A 67 33.56 -23.82 7.25
CA SER A 67 32.91 -25.11 7.53
C SER A 67 32.37 -25.45 8.95
N ALA A 68 31.05 -25.66 8.92
CA ALA A 68 30.27 -26.67 9.65
C ALA A 68 29.63 -26.32 11.01
N GLN A 69 28.39 -25.82 10.90
CA GLN A 69 27.17 -26.52 11.34
C GLN A 69 26.88 -26.68 12.85
N ALA A 70 26.03 -25.80 13.37
CA ALA A 70 24.92 -26.09 14.30
C ALA A 70 24.16 -24.77 14.47
N GLY A 71 23.03 -24.54 13.81
CA GLY A 71 21.76 -25.13 14.21
C GLY A 71 21.09 -24.20 15.21
N ASP A 72 20.49 -23.11 14.74
CA ASP A 72 19.29 -22.60 15.41
C ASP A 72 18.32 -21.96 14.41
N ASP A 73 17.09 -22.31 14.64
CA ASP A 73 15.94 -22.41 13.76
C ASP A 73 15.12 -21.11 13.85
N THR A 74 15.60 -20.04 13.22
CA THR A 74 14.86 -18.75 13.20
C THR A 74 14.82 -18.12 11.80
N GLY A 75 14.86 -18.96 10.76
CA GLY A 75 14.48 -18.56 9.41
C GLY A 75 12.97 -18.33 9.35
N MET A 76 12.53 -17.10 9.66
CA MET A 76 11.13 -16.67 9.54
C MET A 76 10.56 -17.09 8.17
N GLU A 77 9.59 -18.00 8.16
CA GLU A 77 8.85 -18.39 6.96
C GLU A 77 8.29 -17.14 6.28
N ILE A 78 8.79 -16.85 5.08
CA ILE A 78 8.23 -15.81 4.23
C ILE A 78 6.87 -16.31 3.76
N ASP A 79 5.83 -15.83 4.42
CA ASP A 79 4.44 -16.08 4.08
C ASP A 79 4.18 -15.55 2.66
N SER A 80 4.36 -16.44 1.69
CA SER A 80 4.22 -16.19 0.26
C SER A 80 2.74 -16.03 -0.03
N LYS A 81 2.26 -14.80 0.17
CA LYS A 81 0.85 -14.43 -0.06
C LYS A 81 0.38 -15.00 -1.40
N PRO A 82 -0.76 -15.71 -1.45
CA PRO A 82 -1.24 -16.28 -2.69
C PRO A 82 -1.42 -15.16 -3.70
N SER A 83 -0.78 -15.30 -4.86
CA SER A 83 -0.91 -14.39 -5.99
C SER A 83 -2.37 -14.37 -6.43
N LYS A 84 -3.18 -13.50 -5.81
CA LYS A 84 -4.53 -13.22 -6.28
C LYS A 84 -4.36 -12.70 -7.70
N SER A 85 -4.80 -13.49 -8.66
CA SER A 85 -4.86 -13.07 -10.05
C SER A 85 -5.52 -11.70 -10.10
N ARG A 86 -4.84 -10.74 -10.75
CA ARG A 86 -5.42 -9.44 -11.00
C ARG A 86 -6.67 -9.68 -11.84
N ILE A 87 -7.85 -9.75 -11.21
CA ILE A 87 -9.11 -9.52 -11.89
C ILE A 87 -8.93 -8.14 -12.53
N GLY A 88 -8.62 -8.14 -13.82
CA GLY A 88 -8.47 -6.93 -14.61
C GLY A 88 -9.72 -6.09 -14.37
N LYS A 89 -9.53 -4.77 -14.23
CA LYS A 89 -10.60 -3.79 -14.06
C LYS A 89 -11.53 -3.84 -15.27
N LYS A 90 -12.40 -4.85 -15.37
CA LYS A 90 -13.56 -4.82 -16.24
C LYS A 90 -14.48 -3.79 -15.60
N ARG A 91 -14.56 -2.62 -16.23
CA ARG A 91 -15.59 -1.63 -15.93
C ARG A 91 -16.90 -2.39 -15.89
N ILE A 92 -17.73 -2.09 -14.89
CA ILE A 92 -19.08 -2.63 -14.81
C ILE A 92 -19.80 -2.21 -16.09
N ASP A 93 -19.92 -3.14 -17.05
CA ASP A 93 -20.76 -2.96 -18.22
C ASP A 93 -22.20 -2.91 -17.71
N LYS A 94 -22.69 -1.69 -17.50
CA LYS A 94 -24.09 -1.45 -17.21
C LYS A 94 -24.88 -1.95 -18.41
N ARG A 95 -25.39 -3.19 -18.31
CA ARG A 95 -26.31 -3.75 -19.30
C ARG A 95 -27.46 -2.77 -19.48
N LYS A 96 -27.52 -2.11 -20.64
CA LYS A 96 -28.61 -1.21 -20.99
C LYS A 96 -29.88 -2.05 -21.06
N GLN A 97 -30.78 -1.87 -20.10
CA GLN A 97 -32.08 -2.53 -20.11
C GLN A 97 -32.83 -2.10 -21.37
N LYS A 98 -33.21 -3.07 -22.22
CA LYS A 98 -34.08 -2.79 -23.36
C LYS A 98 -35.44 -2.44 -22.80
N LYS A 99 -35.92 -1.23 -23.11
CA LYS A 99 -37.27 -0.79 -22.71
C LYS A 99 -38.28 -1.73 -23.40
N SER A 100 -39.13 -2.39 -22.64
CA SER A 100 -40.20 -3.25 -23.17
C SER A 100 -41.18 -2.37 -23.95
N SER A 101 -41.25 -2.59 -25.26
CA SER A 101 -42.18 -1.89 -26.15
C SER A 101 -43.58 -2.50 -26.02
N ILE A 102 -44.28 -2.16 -24.93
CA ILE A 102 -45.72 -2.42 -24.77
C ILE A 102 -46.55 -1.23 -25.32
N VAL A 103 -45.90 -0.29 -26.01
CA VAL A 103 -46.56 0.84 -26.66
C VAL A 103 -46.31 0.74 -28.17
N PHE A 104 -47.34 1.04 -28.96
CA PHE A 104 -47.23 1.12 -30.41
C PHE A 104 -46.07 2.03 -30.82
N ALA A 105 -45.23 1.55 -31.75
CA ALA A 105 -44.12 2.33 -32.26
C ALA A 105 -44.62 3.67 -32.82
N LYS A 106 -43.99 4.78 -32.39
CA LYS A 106 -44.33 6.12 -32.84
C LYS A 106 -44.07 6.25 -34.35
N TYR A 107 -44.83 7.13 -35.02
CA TYR A 107 -44.74 7.33 -36.47
C TYR A 107 -43.33 7.74 -36.94
N SER A 108 -42.63 8.57 -36.14
CA SER A 108 -41.23 8.96 -36.38
C SER A 108 -40.27 7.76 -36.42
N ASP A 109 -40.48 6.79 -35.53
CA ASP A 109 -39.61 5.62 -35.43
C ASP A 109 -39.84 4.66 -36.61
N LYS A 110 -41.08 4.56 -37.10
CA LYS A 110 -41.42 3.79 -38.30
C LYS A 110 -40.81 4.41 -39.56
N ALA A 111 -40.90 5.74 -39.71
CA ALA A 111 -40.31 6.46 -40.83
C ALA A 111 -38.76 6.34 -40.84
N ALA A 112 -38.12 6.46 -39.68
CA ALA A 112 -36.68 6.31 -39.55
C ALA A 112 -36.19 4.89 -39.88
N LYS A 113 -36.95 3.85 -39.51
CA LYS A 113 -36.64 2.46 -39.89
C LYS A 113 -36.75 2.24 -41.40
N LYS A 114 -37.79 2.78 -42.06
CA LYS A 114 -37.96 2.68 -43.52
C LYS A 114 -36.77 3.27 -44.28
N LYS A 115 -36.23 4.41 -43.83
CA LYS A 115 -35.05 5.05 -44.44
C LYS A 115 -33.74 4.29 -44.22
N LYS A 116 -33.64 3.48 -43.15
CA LYS A 116 -32.45 2.66 -42.89
C LYS A 116 -32.45 1.31 -43.60
N GLY A 117 -33.62 0.80 -44.01
CA GLY A 117 -33.75 -0.45 -44.76
C GLY A 117 -33.66 -0.29 -46.28
N SER A 118 -33.48 0.93 -46.79
CA SER A 118 -33.33 1.22 -48.22
C SER A 118 -31.88 1.51 -48.63
N ARG A 119 -30.91 0.93 -47.93
CA ARG A 119 -29.48 0.92 -48.27
C ARG A 119 -28.95 -0.50 -48.19
#